data_AF-A0AAD6SH84-F1
#
_entry.id   AF-A0AAD6SH84-F1
#
_cell.length_a   1.000
_cell.length_b   1.000
_cell.length_c   1.000
_cell.angle_alpha   90.00
_cell.angle_beta   90.00
_cell.angle_gamma   90.00
#
_symmetry.space_group_name_H-M   'P 1'
#
loop_
_entity.id
_entity.type
_entity.pdbx_description
1 polymer ?
#
loop_
_entity_poly.entity_id
_entity_poly.type
_entity_poly.pdbx_seq_one_letter_code
_entity_poly.pdbx_strand_id
1 'polypeptide(L)'
;MTVEHIRAEILAWQSALQAHDAGDFRGAIRLFEPFADTSKILVNVALLHGRLGERAEAIANFSKAIELDGYLAIILSTWRYLFSR
;
A
#
# COMPACT_ATOMS: atom_id res chain seq x y z
N MET A 1 -13.82 3.42 -13.86
CA MET A 1 -14.06 2.87 -12.51
C MET A 1 -15.54 2.92 -12.20
N THR A 2 -16.16 1.81 -11.80
CA THR A 2 -17.61 1.72 -11.49
C THR A 2 -17.86 1.79 -9.98
N VAL A 3 -19.09 2.09 -9.56
CA VAL A 3 -19.46 2.13 -8.12
C VAL A 3 -19.19 0.77 -7.43
N GLU A 4 -19.41 -0.33 -8.14
CA GLU A 4 -19.12 -1.67 -7.62
C GLU A 4 -17.62 -1.91 -7.40
N HIS A 5 -16.77 -1.38 -8.29
CA HIS A 5 -15.33 -1.47 -8.13
C HIS A 5 -14.86 -0.67 -6.89
N ILE A 6 -15.38 0.55 -6.70
CA ILE A 6 -15.07 1.39 -5.52
C ILE A 6 -15.52 0.70 -4.24
N ARG A 7 -16.71 0.08 -4.25
CA ARG A 7 -17.22 -0.69 -3.11
C ARG A 7 -16.32 -1.88 -2.79
N ALA A 8 -15.94 -2.64 -3.81
CA ALA A 8 -15.06 -3.80 -3.65
C ALA A 8 -13.69 -3.39 -3.08
N GLU A 9 -13.13 -2.28 -3.57
CA GLU A 9 -11.89 -1.71 -3.04
C GLU A 9 -12.06 -1.38 -1.55
N ILE A 10 -13.06 -0.59 -1.15
CA ILE A 10 -13.29 -0.21 0.26
C ILE A 10 -13.42 -1.45 1.17
N LEU A 11 -14.11 -2.50 0.73
CA LEU A 11 -14.24 -3.75 1.50
C LEU A 11 -12.89 -4.47 1.67
N ALA A 12 -12.06 -4.46 0.63
CA ALA A 12 -10.71 -5.00 0.71
C ALA A 12 -9.83 -4.20 1.68
N TRP A 13 -9.95 -2.87 1.71
CA TRP A 13 -9.28 -2.03 2.71
C TRP A 13 -9.71 -2.37 4.14
N GLN A 14 -11.01 -2.54 4.39
CA GLN A 14 -11.50 -2.93 5.72
C GLN A 14 -10.95 -4.30 6.15
N SER A 15 -10.96 -5.27 5.23
CA SER A 15 -10.45 -6.63 5.50
C SER A 15 -8.94 -6.63 5.71
N ALA A 16 -8.20 -5.85 4.93
CA ALA A 16 -6.76 -5.73 5.05
C ALA A 16 -6.34 -5.05 6.37
N LEU A 17 -7.12 -4.09 6.86
CA LEU A 17 -6.91 -3.48 8.16
C LEU A 17 -7.11 -4.49 9.30
N GLN A 18 -8.16 -5.31 9.22
CA GLN A 18 -8.38 -6.39 10.19
C GLN A 18 -7.23 -7.41 10.18
N ALA A 19 -6.73 -7.78 9.00
CA ALA A 19 -5.57 -8.66 8.86
C ALA A 19 -4.30 -8.01 9.43
N HIS A 20 -4.08 -6.72 9.18
CA HIS A 20 -2.97 -5.95 9.76
C HIS A 20 -3.04 -5.92 11.30
N ASP A 21 -4.22 -5.65 11.87
CA ASP A 21 -4.43 -5.61 13.32
C ASP A 21 -4.23 -6.97 13.98
N ALA A 22 -4.50 -8.05 13.24
CA ALA A 22 -4.19 -9.42 13.64
C ALA A 22 -2.72 -9.84 13.40
N GLY A 23 -1.89 -8.97 12.80
CA GLY A 23 -0.50 -9.26 12.43
C GLY A 23 -0.31 -10.11 11.17
N ASP A 24 -1.39 -10.45 10.45
CA ASP A 24 -1.33 -11.15 9.16
C ASP A 24 -1.06 -10.17 8.01
N PHE A 25 0.17 -9.63 7.98
CA PHE A 25 0.57 -8.68 6.94
C PHE A 25 0.57 -9.29 5.54
N ARG A 26 0.84 -10.60 5.40
CA ARG A 26 0.76 -11.28 4.10
C ARG A 26 -0.69 -11.46 3.64
N GLY A 27 -1.62 -11.73 4.55
CA GLY A 27 -3.05 -11.69 4.27
C GLY A 27 -3.51 -10.32 3.80
N ALA A 28 -3.06 -9.26 4.48
CA ALA A 28 -3.34 -7.89 4.07
C ALA A 28 -2.82 -7.57 2.66
N ILE A 29 -1.60 -8.01 2.31
CA ILE A 29 -1.03 -7.82 0.96
C ILE A 29 -1.89 -8.54 -0.11
N ARG A 30 -2.28 -9.80 0.14
CA ARG A 30 -3.13 -10.56 -0.81
C ARG A 30 -4.49 -9.90 -1.05
N LEU A 31 -5.06 -9.24 -0.05
CA LEU A 31 -6.32 -8.52 -0.20
C LEU A 31 -6.18 -7.28 -1.10
N PHE A 32 -4.97 -6.71 -1.18
CA PHE A 32 -4.68 -5.54 -1.99
C PHE A 32 -4.22 -5.84 -3.42
N GLU A 33 -3.74 -7.06 -3.72
CA GLU A 33 -3.31 -7.47 -5.07
C GLU A 33 -4.31 -7.15 -6.19
N PRO A 34 -5.63 -7.40 -6.03
CA PRO A 34 -6.60 -7.11 -7.08
C PRO A 34 -6.76 -5.62 -7.42
N PHE A 35 -6.29 -4.73 -6.55
CA PHE A 35 -6.41 -3.27 -6.64
C PHE A 35 -5.04 -2.58 -6.73
N ALA A 36 -3.97 -3.35 -7.01
CA ALA A 36 -2.59 -2.85 -7.08
C ALA A 36 -2.28 -2.04 -8.37
N ASP A 37 -3.31 -1.44 -8.95
CA ASP A 37 -3.26 -0.51 -10.09
C ASP A 37 -3.38 0.96 -9.65
N THR A 38 -3.65 1.23 -8.38
CA THR A 38 -3.68 2.58 -7.81
C THR A 38 -2.45 2.88 -6.96
N SER A 39 -1.99 4.14 -7.02
CA SER A 39 -0.83 4.62 -6.26
C SER A 39 -1.01 4.47 -4.74
N LYS A 40 -2.22 4.65 -4.23
CA LYS A 40 -2.57 4.51 -2.81
C LYS A 40 -2.45 3.08 -2.31
N ILE A 41 -2.95 2.12 -3.08
CA ILE A 41 -2.86 0.69 -2.73
C ILE A 41 -1.40 0.25 -2.73
N LEU A 42 -0.63 0.64 -3.75
CA LEU A 42 0.79 0.31 -3.84
C LEU A 42 1.60 0.86 -2.65
N VAL A 43 1.26 2.04 -2.14
CA VAL A 43 1.86 2.57 -0.90
C VAL A 43 1.54 1.69 0.30
N ASN A 44 0.30 1.24 0.48
CA ASN A 44 -0.04 0.35 1.59
C ASN A 44 0.71 -0.98 1.51
N VAL A 45 0.75 -1.59 0.32
CA VAL A 45 1.48 -2.84 0.08
C VAL A 45 2.97 -2.64 0.37
N ALA A 46 3.56 -1.52 -0.05
CA ALA A 46 4.95 -1.18 0.25
C ALA A 46 5.22 -1.04 1.76
N LEU A 47 4.31 -0.40 2.49
CA LEU A 47 4.42 -0.26 3.95
C LEU A 47 4.32 -1.62 4.66
N LEU A 48 3.44 -2.51 4.20
CA LEU A 48 3.31 -3.88 4.72
C LEU A 48 4.57 -4.71 4.45
N HIS A 49 5.14 -4.65 3.24
CA HIS A 49 6.45 -5.26 2.95
C HIS A 49 7.56 -4.69 3.84
N GLY A 50 7.53 -3.37 4.11
CA GLY A 50 8.45 -2.73 5.06
C GLY A 50 8.34 -3.30 6.47
N ARG A 51 7.13 -3.62 6.95
CA ARG A 51 6.90 -4.29 8.25
C ARG A 51 7.42 -5.72 8.28
N LEU A 52 7.37 -6.42 7.15
CA LEU A 52 7.89 -7.79 7.00
C LEU A 52 9.42 -7.85 6.82
N GLY A 53 10.09 -6.70 6.67
CA GLY A 53 11.53 -6.64 6.38
C GLY A 53 11.88 -6.84 4.89
N GLU A 54 10.88 -6.97 4.03
CA GLU A 54 10.99 -7.17 2.57
C GLU A 54 11.26 -5.83 1.89
N ARG A 55 12.47 -5.29 2.13
CA ARG A 55 12.82 -3.92 1.73
C ARG A 55 12.87 -3.74 0.22
N ALA A 56 13.24 -4.76 -0.55
CA ALA A 56 13.34 -4.67 -2.00
C ALA A 56 11.95 -4.53 -2.65
N GLU A 57 11.01 -5.33 -2.18
CA GLU A 57 9.60 -5.36 -2.58
C GLU A 57 8.90 -4.05 -2.18
N ALA A 58 9.21 -3.53 -0.98
CA ALA A 58 8.72 -2.23 -0.56
C ALA A 58 9.17 -1.11 -1.50
N ILE A 59 10.46 -1.08 -1.88
CA ILE A 59 11.00 -0.08 -2.81
C ILE A 59 10.34 -0.21 -4.18
N ALA A 60 10.20 -1.42 -4.71
CA ALA A 60 9.56 -1.64 -6.02
C ALA A 60 8.12 -1.11 -6.06
N ASN A 61 7.33 -1.39 -5.02
CA ASN A 61 5.96 -0.90 -4.91
C ASN A 61 5.89 0.63 -4.75
N PHE A 62 6.80 1.25 -3.96
CA PHE A 62 6.88 2.71 -3.87
C PHE A 62 7.26 3.37 -5.19
N SER A 63 8.23 2.80 -5.92
CA SER A 63 8.62 3.31 -7.24
C SER A 63 7.43 3.29 -8.20
N LYS A 64 6.70 2.18 -8.25
CA LYS A 64 5.49 2.05 -9.09
C LYS A 64 4.39 3.04 -8.66
N ALA A 65 4.22 3.26 -7.35
CA ALA A 65 3.25 4.25 -6.85
C ALA A 65 3.61 5.67 -7.28
N ILE A 66 4.89 6.03 -7.26
CA ILE A 66 5.42 7.34 -7.68
C ILE A 66 5.24 7.56 -9.18
N GLU A 67 5.44 6.51 -9.99
CA GLU A 67 5.21 6.58 -11.44
C GLU A 67 3.74 6.86 -11.78
N LEU A 68 2.81 6.32 -11.01
CA LEU A 68 1.36 6.54 -11.19
C LEU A 68 0.90 7.90 -10.67
N ASP A 69 1.49 8.40 -9.59
CA ASP A 69 1.14 9.68 -8.98
C ASP A 69 2.39 10.41 -8.47
N GLY A 70 2.89 11.33 -9.28
CA GLY A 70 4.10 12.12 -8.97
C GLY A 70 3.95 13.01 -7.73
N TYR A 71 2.73 13.37 -7.31
CA TYR A 71 2.52 14.12 -6.07
C TYR A 71 2.80 13.26 -4.84
N LEU A 72 2.59 11.96 -4.95
CA LEU A 72 2.88 11.00 -3.89
C LEU A 72 4.38 10.90 -3.60
N ALA A 73 5.24 11.17 -4.59
CA ALA A 73 6.70 11.21 -4.40
C ALA A 73 7.16 12.30 -3.43
N ILE A 74 6.51 13.47 -3.49
CA ILE A 74 6.79 14.60 -2.60
C ILE A 74 6.36 14.23 -1.17
N ILE A 75 5.21 13.57 -1.02
CA ILE A 75 4.70 13.11 0.28
C ILE A 75 5.60 11.99 0.85
N LEU A 76 5.91 10.95 0.08
CA LEU A 76 6.72 9.81 0.53
C LEU A 76 8.15 10.22 0.95
N SER A 77 8.77 11.15 0.22
CA SER A 77 10.09 11.69 0.60
C SER A 77 10.04 12.47 1.91
N THR A 78 8.95 13.20 2.14
CA THR A 78 8.70 13.93 3.40
C THR A 78 8.39 12.98 4.56
N TRP A 79 7.56 11.95 4.35
CA TRP A 79 7.21 10.97 5.37
C TRP A 79 8.42 10.13 5.79
N ARG A 80 9.25 9.70 4.83
CA ARG A 80 10.50 8.99 5.13
C ARG A 80 11.45 9.83 5.98
N TYR A 81 11.47 11.16 5.78
CA TYR A 81 12.26 12.09 6.59
C TYR A 81 11.70 12.26 8.01
N LEU A 82 10.37 12.25 8.18
CA LEU A 82 9.68 12.38 9.46
C LEU A 82 9.76 11.12 10.33
N PHE A 83 9.73 9.93 9.73
CA PHE A 83 9.79 8.64 10.46
C PHE A 83 11.20 8.07 10.62
N SER A 84 12.24 8.74 10.11
CA SER A 84 13.65 8.37 10.32
C SER A 84 14.32 9.14 11.46
N ARG A 85 13.55 9.70 12.40
CA ARG A 85 14.04 10.30 13.66
C ARG A 85 13.45 9.60 14.86
#